data_AF-A0A2K0XTG9-F1
#
_entry.id   AF-A0A2K0XTG9-F1
#
_cell.length_a   1.000
_cell.length_b   1.000
_cell.length_c   1.000
_cell.angle_alpha   90.00
_cell.angle_beta   90.00
_cell.angle_gamma   90.00
#
_symmetry.space_group_name_H-M   'P 1'
#
loop_
_entity.id
_entity.type
_entity.pdbx_description
1 polymer ?
#
loop_
_entity_poly.entity_id
_entity_poly.type
_entity_poly.pdbx_seq_one_letter_code
_entity_poly.pdbx_strand_id
1 'polypeptide(L)'
;MLFMLMTALTPIVLMVLHHRYTHDSLPTWALFLVCVFATWLVIQLGVWIVEMQREAHLASFDLNGDGLFSGDELTAEQHMAMMATANDTAQALAPVTGAIFAVVYVGGLLIVRQLIRLIKNV
;
A
#
# COMPACT_ATOMS: atom_id res chain seq x y z
N MET A 1 9.41 5.63 1.53
CA MET A 1 10.39 4.72 0.87
C MET A 1 10.24 3.27 1.30
N LEU A 2 10.22 2.96 2.61
CA LEU A 2 10.04 1.58 3.10
C LEU A 2 8.79 0.87 2.54
N PHE A 3 7.63 1.55 2.57
CA PHE A 3 6.37 0.98 2.04
C PHE A 3 6.43 0.63 0.55
N MET A 4 7.06 1.49 -0.26
CA MET A 4 7.24 1.22 -1.70
C MET A 4 8.05 -0.05 -1.93
N LEU A 5 9.10 -0.28 -1.12
CA LEU A 5 9.88 -1.51 -1.17
C LEU A 5 9.05 -2.71 -0.74
N MET A 6 8.25 -2.60 0.33
CA MET A 6 7.38 -3.69 0.77
C MET A 6 6.36 -4.06 -0.32
N THR A 7 5.71 -3.09 -0.96
CA THR A 7 4.77 -3.32 -2.07
C THR A 7 5.46 -4.02 -3.25
N ALA A 8 6.67 -3.59 -3.63
CA ALA A 8 7.42 -4.21 -4.72
C ALA A 8 7.88 -5.65 -4.39
N LEU A 9 8.31 -5.90 -3.16
CA LEU A 9 8.83 -7.20 -2.74
C LEU A 9 7.74 -8.23 -2.45
N THR A 10 6.54 -7.80 -2.02
CA THR A 10 5.45 -8.70 -1.60
C THR A 10 5.13 -9.80 -2.62
N PRO A 11 4.81 -9.50 -3.90
CA PRO A 11 4.49 -10.55 -4.86
C PRO A 11 5.70 -11.42 -5.20
N ILE A 12 6.92 -10.86 -5.18
CA ILE A 12 8.15 -11.62 -5.44
C ILE A 12 8.39 -12.65 -4.32
N VAL A 13 8.28 -12.22 -3.06
CA VAL A 13 8.43 -13.10 -1.89
C VAL A 13 7.38 -14.21 -1.93
N LEU A 14 6.11 -13.87 -2.21
CA LEU A 14 5.04 -14.88 -2.31
C LEU A 14 5.29 -15.89 -3.43
N MET A 15 5.79 -15.46 -4.59
CA MET A 15 6.15 -16.37 -5.69
C MET A 15 7.34 -17.27 -5.32
N VAL A 16 8.34 -16.76 -4.61
CA VAL A 16 9.50 -17.55 -4.13
C VAL A 16 9.07 -18.56 -3.06
N LEU A 17 8.24 -18.14 -2.11
CA LEU A 17 7.66 -19.02 -1.09
C LEU A 17 6.80 -20.11 -1.74
N HIS A 18 5.98 -19.74 -2.72
CA HIS A 18 5.18 -20.69 -3.49
C HIS A 18 6.07 -21.76 -4.16
N HIS A 19 7.15 -21.34 -4.80
CA HIS A 19 8.08 -22.27 -5.45
C HIS A 19 8.82 -23.17 -4.46
N ARG A 20 9.12 -22.68 -3.25
CA ARG A 20 9.91 -23.41 -2.24
C ARG A 20 9.09 -24.39 -1.41
N TYR A 21 7.85 -24.05 -1.06
CA TYR A 21 7.07 -24.77 -0.05
C TYR A 21 5.83 -25.47 -0.58
N THR A 22 5.25 -24.97 -1.68
CA THR A 22 4.08 -25.61 -2.29
C THR A 22 4.53 -26.47 -3.46
N HIS A 23 4.51 -27.79 -3.27
CA HIS A 23 4.62 -28.78 -4.35
C HIS A 23 3.38 -28.69 -5.27
N ASP A 24 3.37 -27.69 -6.15
CA ASP A 24 2.42 -27.46 -7.27
C ASP A 24 0.91 -27.55 -6.96
N SER A 25 0.50 -27.52 -5.69
CA SER A 25 -0.92 -27.62 -5.31
C SER A 25 -1.74 -26.37 -5.66
N LEU A 26 -1.09 -25.21 -5.79
CA LEU A 26 -1.74 -23.94 -6.11
C LEU A 26 -1.61 -23.62 -7.60
N PRO A 27 -2.71 -23.59 -8.37
CA PRO A 27 -2.66 -23.24 -9.79
C PRO A 27 -2.28 -21.75 -9.97
N THR A 28 -1.72 -21.42 -11.13
CA THR A 28 -1.17 -20.07 -11.41
C THR A 28 -2.22 -18.95 -11.24
N TRP A 29 -3.49 -19.20 -11.55
CA TRP A 29 -4.56 -18.22 -11.35
C TRP A 29 -4.84 -17.95 -9.87
N ALA A 30 -4.73 -18.96 -9.01
CA ALA A 30 -4.90 -18.79 -7.56
C ALA A 30 -3.72 -18.02 -6.97
N LEU A 31 -2.49 -18.33 -7.43
CA LEU A 31 -1.29 -17.57 -7.07
C LEU A 31 -1.41 -16.10 -7.47
N PHE A 32 -1.97 -15.81 -8.65
CA PHE A 32 -2.25 -14.44 -9.09
C PHE A 32 -3.17 -13.71 -8.11
N LEU A 33 -4.32 -14.30 -7.76
CA LEU A 33 -5.28 -13.68 -6.84
C LEU A 33 -4.67 -13.44 -5.46
N VAL A 34 -3.91 -14.40 -4.92
CA VAL A 34 -3.22 -14.26 -3.63
C VAL A 34 -2.21 -13.12 -3.68
N CYS A 35 -1.41 -13.03 -4.75
CA CYS A 35 -0.41 -11.97 -4.89
C CYS A 35 -1.06 -10.59 -5.05
N VAL A 36 -2.13 -10.48 -5.84
CA VAL A 36 -2.90 -9.22 -6.01
C VAL A 36 -3.47 -8.78 -4.68
N PHE A 37 -4.17 -9.68 -3.98
CA PHE A 37 -4.81 -9.38 -2.70
C PHE A 37 -3.79 -8.97 -1.63
N ALA A 38 -2.68 -9.71 -1.50
CA ALA A 38 -1.63 -9.38 -0.55
C ALA A 38 -0.97 -8.03 -0.87
N THR A 39 -0.66 -7.77 -2.14
CA THR A 39 -0.07 -6.48 -2.57
C THR A 39 -1.03 -5.33 -2.29
N TRP A 40 -2.32 -5.52 -2.56
CA TRP A 40 -3.36 -4.53 -2.26
C TRP A 40 -3.46 -4.27 -0.75
N LEU A 41 -3.43 -5.30 0.10
CA LEU A 41 -3.42 -5.13 1.56
C LEU A 41 -2.21 -4.34 2.04
N VAL A 42 -1.01 -4.59 1.51
CA VAL A 42 0.19 -3.82 1.88
C VAL A 42 0.02 -2.33 1.51
N ILE A 43 -0.62 -2.02 0.38
CA ILE A 43 -0.93 -0.65 0.00
C ILE A 43 -1.89 -0.01 1.01
N GLN A 44 -2.97 -0.72 1.39
CA GLN A 44 -3.93 -0.18 2.37
C GLN A 44 -3.30 0.03 3.75
N LEU A 45 -2.39 -0.87 4.17
CA LEU A 45 -1.65 -0.69 5.42
C LEU A 45 -0.80 0.58 5.40
N GLY A 46 -0.18 0.88 4.24
CA GLY A 46 0.61 2.10 4.06
C GLY A 46 -0.23 3.36 4.12
N VAL A 47 -1.41 3.35 3.49
CA VAL A 47 -2.39 4.44 3.56
C VAL A 47 -2.80 4.69 5.01
N TRP A 48 -3.18 3.62 5.73
CA TRP A 48 -3.60 3.72 7.12
C TRP A 48 -2.51 4.30 8.03
N ILE A 49 -1.25 3.90 7.86
CA ILE A 49 -0.14 4.45 8.66
C ILE A 49 0.10 5.94 8.35
N VAL A 50 0.02 6.34 7.08
CA VAL A 50 0.15 7.76 6.70
C VAL A 50 -0.99 8.58 7.32
N GLU A 51 -2.20 8.05 7.35
CA GLU A 51 -3.32 8.71 8.00
C GLU A 51 -3.09 8.91 9.49
N MET A 52 -2.71 7.84 10.20
CA MET A 52 -2.40 7.94 11.62
C MET A 52 -1.29 8.97 11.91
N GLN A 53 -0.28 9.07 11.04
CA GLN A 53 0.79 10.06 11.18
C GLN A 53 0.28 11.49 10.99
N ARG A 54 -0.64 11.71 10.05
CA ARG A 54 -1.25 13.03 9.79
C ARG A 54 -2.18 13.43 10.93
N GLU A 55 -3.04 12.52 11.37
CA GLU A 55 -3.92 12.73 12.52
C GLU A 55 -3.10 13.02 13.79
N ALA A 56 -2.05 12.24 14.07
CA ALA A 56 -1.18 12.47 15.22
C ALA A 56 -0.44 13.82 15.13
N HIS A 57 0.00 14.22 13.93
CA HIS A 57 0.62 15.52 13.73
C HIS A 57 -0.38 16.66 13.93
N LEU A 58 -1.60 16.55 13.41
CA LEU A 58 -2.65 17.54 13.61
C LEU A 58 -3.06 17.64 15.10
N ALA A 59 -3.17 16.51 15.78
CA ALA A 59 -3.47 16.44 17.22
C ALA A 59 -2.34 17.02 18.08
N SER A 60 -1.09 17.05 17.59
CA SER A 60 0.02 17.64 18.36
C SER A 60 -0.09 19.16 18.55
N PHE A 61 -0.97 19.84 17.80
CA PHE A 61 -1.27 21.26 17.97
C PHE A 61 -2.36 21.55 19.02
N ASP A 62 -3.10 20.53 19.46
CA ASP A 62 -4.06 20.64 20.57
C ASP A 62 -3.27 20.59 21.88
N LEU A 63 -2.92 21.76 22.41
CA LEU A 63 -2.02 21.92 23.55
C LEU A 63 -2.75 21.67 24.87
N ASN A 64 -4.04 21.99 24.92
CA ASN A 64 -4.86 21.85 26.11
C ASN A 64 -5.62 20.50 26.16
N GLY A 65 -5.68 19.76 25.06
CA GLY A 65 -6.28 18.43 24.94
C GLY A 65 -7.81 18.45 24.92
N ASP A 66 -8.44 19.57 24.57
CA ASP A 66 -9.90 19.71 24.58
C ASP A 66 -10.58 19.32 23.24
N GLY A 67 -9.77 18.97 22.24
CA GLY A 67 -10.21 18.55 20.91
C GLY A 67 -10.62 19.70 19.98
N LEU A 68 -10.43 20.96 20.40
CA LEU A 68 -10.72 22.16 19.63
C LEU A 68 -9.48 23.05 19.56
N PHE A 69 -9.16 23.56 18.36
CA PHE A 69 -8.07 24.51 18.23
C PHE A 69 -8.53 25.93 18.58
N SER A 70 -7.82 26.57 19.51
CA SER A 70 -8.13 27.91 20.00
C SER A 70 -6.89 28.72 20.40
N GLY A 71 -7.01 30.05 20.39
CA GLY A 71 -5.97 30.96 20.89
C GLY A 71 -4.60 30.72 20.26
N ASP A 72 -3.63 30.31 21.09
CA ASP A 72 -2.24 30.08 20.70
C ASP A 72 -2.04 28.81 19.83
N GLU A 73 -3.05 27.96 19.70
CA GLU A 73 -3.03 26.73 18.88
C GLU A 73 -3.26 27.03 17.39
N LEU A 74 -3.84 28.20 17.08
CA LEU A 74 -4.13 28.66 15.72
C LEU A 74 -2.88 29.20 15.03
N THR A 75 -1.98 28.28 14.69
CA THR A 75 -0.73 28.59 13.97
C THR A 75 -0.86 28.35 12.47
N ALA A 76 0.03 28.97 11.68
CA ALA A 76 0.11 28.71 10.25
C ALA A 76 0.43 27.23 9.95
N GLU A 77 1.22 26.58 10.80
CA GLU A 77 1.55 25.15 10.68
C GLU A 77 0.35 24.25 10.98
N GLN A 78 -0.43 24.58 12.02
CA GLN A 78 -1.67 23.89 12.34
C GLN A 78 -2.66 23.97 11.16
N HIS A 79 -2.83 25.15 10.56
CA HIS A 79 -3.71 25.33 9.41
C HIS A 79 -3.23 24.51 8.19
N MET A 80 -1.91 24.44 7.96
CA MET A 80 -1.33 23.60 6.91
C MET A 80 -1.58 22.11 7.16
N ALA A 81 -1.40 21.65 8.40
CA ALA A 81 -1.69 20.27 8.80
C ALA A 81 -3.18 19.93 8.61
N MET A 82 -4.08 20.84 9.00
CA MET A 82 -5.53 20.67 8.82
C MET A 82 -5.91 20.57 7.33
N MET A 83 -5.32 21.42 6.48
CA MET A 83 -5.54 21.36 5.03
C MET A 83 -5.01 20.07 4.41
N ALA A 84 -3.89 19.53 4.92
CA ALA A 84 -3.32 18.28 4.46
C ALA A 84 -4.20 17.06 4.80
N THR A 85 -4.88 17.08 5.95
CA THR A 85 -5.85 16.04 6.35
C THR A 85 -7.19 16.22 5.63
N ALA A 86 -7.66 17.45 5.43
CA ALA A 86 -8.95 17.73 4.80
C ALA A 86 -8.97 17.44 3.28
N ASN A 87 -7.85 17.62 2.59
CA ASN A 87 -7.77 17.44 1.13
C ASN A 87 -7.19 16.07 0.74
N ASP A 88 -7.75 14.98 1.28
CA ASP A 88 -7.18 13.65 1.07
C ASP A 88 -7.83 12.82 -0.04
N THR A 89 -7.86 13.42 -1.24
CA THR A 89 -8.34 12.71 -2.44
C THR A 89 -7.49 11.46 -2.74
N ALA A 90 -6.18 11.51 -2.45
CA ALA A 90 -5.27 10.40 -2.71
C ALA A 90 -5.59 9.18 -1.84
N GLN A 91 -5.81 9.36 -0.54
CA GLN A 91 -6.21 8.27 0.35
C GLN A 91 -7.63 7.77 0.05
N ALA A 92 -8.57 8.67 -0.24
CA ALA A 92 -9.95 8.29 -0.58
C ALA A 92 -10.02 7.38 -1.81
N LEU A 93 -9.16 7.62 -2.81
CA LEU A 93 -9.09 6.80 -4.03
C LEU A 93 -8.13 5.62 -3.93
N ALA A 94 -7.35 5.49 -2.85
CA ALA A 94 -6.34 4.44 -2.69
C ALA A 94 -6.90 3.01 -2.74
N PRO A 95 -8.12 2.70 -2.23
CA PRO A 95 -8.71 1.37 -2.37
C PRO A 95 -8.87 0.94 -3.84
N VAL A 96 -9.35 1.84 -4.69
CA VAL A 96 -9.64 1.57 -6.10
C VAL A 96 -8.35 1.62 -6.93
N THR A 97 -7.59 2.71 -6.81
CA THR A 97 -6.35 2.89 -7.58
C THR A 97 -5.27 1.87 -7.20
N GLY A 98 -5.16 1.53 -5.92
CA GLY A 98 -4.28 0.49 -5.42
C GLY A 98 -4.65 -0.91 -5.93
N ALA A 99 -5.94 -1.21 -6.09
CA ALA A 99 -6.38 -2.49 -6.64
C ALA A 99 -6.01 -2.62 -8.13
N ILE A 100 -6.24 -1.56 -8.92
CA ILE A 100 -5.85 -1.51 -10.33
C ILE A 100 -4.33 -1.68 -10.45
N PHE A 101 -3.55 -0.95 -9.65
CA PHE A 101 -2.09 -1.08 -9.62
C PHE A 101 -1.66 -2.52 -9.30
N ALA A 102 -2.22 -3.14 -8.25
CA ALA A 102 -1.85 -4.49 -7.85
C ALA A 102 -2.12 -5.52 -8.96
N VAL A 103 -3.26 -5.41 -9.66
CA VAL A 103 -3.61 -6.27 -10.80
C VAL A 103 -2.59 -6.15 -11.92
N VAL A 104 -2.30 -4.91 -12.36
CA VAL A 104 -1.37 -4.66 -13.47
C VAL A 104 0.05 -5.11 -13.10
N TYR A 105 0.50 -4.77 -11.90
CA TYR A 105 1.84 -5.08 -11.43
C TYR A 105 2.08 -6.59 -11.31
N VAL A 106 1.19 -7.30 -10.62
CA VAL A 106 1.31 -8.76 -10.45
C VAL A 106 1.13 -9.48 -11.79
N GLY A 107 0.21 -9.01 -12.64
CA GLY A 107 0.02 -9.54 -13.99
C GLY A 107 1.29 -9.46 -14.82
N GLY A 108 1.96 -8.30 -14.82
CA GLY A 108 3.24 -8.09 -15.49
C GLY A 108 4.32 -9.05 -14.99
N LEU A 109 4.45 -9.23 -13.67
CA LEU A 109 5.43 -10.17 -13.08
C LEU A 109 5.19 -11.62 -13.52
N LEU A 110 3.93 -12.06 -13.56
CA LEU A 110 3.60 -13.41 -14.01
C LEU A 110 3.85 -13.61 -15.50
N ILE A 111 3.57 -12.61 -16.34
CA ILE A 111 3.90 -12.65 -17.77
C ILE A 111 5.41 -12.82 -17.95
N VAL A 112 6.23 -12.01 -17.25
CA VAL A 112 7.69 -12.15 -17.29
C VAL A 112 8.12 -13.56 -16.85
N ARG A 113 7.54 -14.09 -15.76
CA ARG A 113 7.80 -15.47 -15.30
C ARG A 113 7.45 -16.53 -16.33
N GLN A 114 6.40 -16.33 -17.13
CA GLN A 114 6.00 -17.25 -18.20
C GLN A 114 6.95 -17.14 -19.39
N LEU A 115 7.32 -15.93 -19.82
CA LEU A 115 8.28 -15.71 -20.91
C LEU A 115 9.64 -16.35 -20.61
N ILE A 116 10.16 -16.21 -19.39
CA ILE A 116 11.41 -16.86 -18.97
C ILE A 116 11.31 -18.39 -19.07
N ARG A 117 10.16 -18.98 -18.73
CA ARG A 117 9.95 -20.43 -18.84
C ARG A 117 9.86 -20.89 -20.29
N LEU A 118 9.24 -20.10 -21.17
CA LEU A 118 9.21 -20.40 -22.60
C LEU A 118 10.61 -20.39 -23.21
N ILE A 119 11.42 -19.37 -22.91
CA ILE A 119 12.81 -19.26 -23.43
C ILE A 119 13.69 -20.43 -22.95
N LYS A 120 13.54 -20.88 -21.70
CA LYS A 120 14.32 -22.01 -21.16
C LYS A 120 13.90 -23.38 -21.69
N ASN A 121 12.71 -23.49 -22.27
CA ASN A 121 12.16 -24.74 -22.78
C ASN A 121 12.35 -24.91 -24.31
N VAL A 122 12.90 -23.89 -24.99
CA VAL A 122 13.35 -23.93 -26.39
C VAL A 122 14.83 -24.31 -26.42
#